data_AF-A0AA37F5V8-F1
#
_entry.id   AF-A0AA37F5V8-F1
#
_cell.length_a   1.000
_cell.length_b   1.000
_cell.length_c   1.000
_cell.angle_alpha   90.00
_cell.angle_beta   90.00
_cell.angle_gamma   90.00
#
_symmetry.space_group_name_H-M   'P 1'
#
loop_
_entity.id
_entity.type
_entity.pdbx_description
1 polymer ?
#
loop_
_entity_poly.entity_id
_entity_poly.type
_entity_poly.pdbx_seq_one_letter_code
_entity_poly.pdbx_strand_id
1 'polypeptide(L)'
;MPVVSETAATGATAALYGEMRAHFGFGLVPDVFKLVSTRPSYLKVFWDGYRSVFDEGFLDRGVKELIAAFVAREVSCGYCVEAHVLFLDMIGADPRLAACLEISDIDDMPVPAATRELLRLARRITHEAYRTGQADFDRLKESGWDDEQILEAIWTACQFNWVTRMVDAAGLVALGQLAEPGPAGSAPGAGG
;
A
#
# COMPACT_ATOMS: atom_id res chain seq x y z
N MET A 1 11.04 -13.11 10.75
CA MET A 1 11.74 -12.13 11.62
C MET A 1 10.98 -11.97 12.94
N PRO A 2 11.64 -11.68 14.08
CA PRO A 2 10.92 -11.43 15.33
C PRO A 2 10.10 -10.13 15.24
N VAL A 3 8.88 -10.17 15.78
CA VAL A 3 7.97 -9.02 15.86
C VAL A 3 7.49 -8.83 17.30
N VAL A 4 7.12 -7.62 17.67
CA VAL A 4 6.47 -7.29 18.94
C VAL A 4 4.97 -7.41 18.73
N SER A 5 4.36 -8.34 19.45
CA SER A 5 2.91 -8.53 19.43
C SER A 5 2.19 -7.36 20.10
N GLU A 6 0.89 -7.17 19.83
CA GLU A 6 0.16 -6.02 20.35
C GLU A 6 0.04 -6.04 21.87
N THR A 7 -0.18 -7.22 22.46
CA THR A 7 -0.25 -7.40 23.93
C THR A 7 1.11 -7.29 24.63
N ALA A 8 2.20 -7.59 23.92
CA ALA A 8 3.57 -7.49 24.44
C ALA A 8 4.21 -6.11 24.23
N ALA A 9 3.58 -5.24 23.42
CA ALA A 9 4.12 -3.93 23.11
C ALA A 9 4.16 -3.04 24.36
N THR A 10 5.29 -2.38 24.58
CA THR A 10 5.48 -1.39 25.63
C THR A 10 6.17 -0.14 25.08
N GLY A 11 6.17 0.94 25.86
CA GLY A 11 6.87 2.19 25.51
C GLY A 11 6.46 2.75 24.15
N ALA A 12 7.45 3.15 23.34
CA ALA A 12 7.21 3.81 22.06
C ALA A 12 6.52 2.93 21.02
N THR A 13 6.78 1.62 20.99
CA THR A 13 6.08 0.69 20.09
C THR A 13 4.58 0.64 20.44
N ALA A 14 4.24 0.57 21.73
CA ALA A 14 2.84 0.56 22.18
C ALA A 14 2.11 1.86 21.82
N ALA A 15 2.79 3.00 21.94
CA ALA A 15 2.24 4.30 21.55
C ALA A 15 1.91 4.34 20.05
N LEU A 16 2.85 3.93 19.19
CA LEU A 16 2.63 3.88 17.74
C LEU A 16 1.52 2.91 17.35
N TYR A 17 1.44 1.74 17.98
CA TYR A 17 0.33 0.81 17.80
C TYR A 17 -1.03 1.41 18.21
N GLY A 18 -1.04 2.22 19.28
CA GLY A 18 -2.23 2.97 19.69
C GLY A 18 -2.70 3.96 18.62
N GLU A 19 -1.78 4.72 18.04
CA GLU A 19 -2.07 5.63 16.94
C GLU A 19 -2.64 4.89 15.71
N MET A 20 -2.01 3.79 15.31
CA MET A 20 -2.45 2.99 14.16
C MET A 20 -3.86 2.45 14.37
N ARG A 21 -4.16 1.87 15.54
CA ARG A 21 -5.52 1.37 15.82
C ARG A 21 -6.57 2.47 15.74
N ALA A 22 -6.25 3.65 16.29
CA ALA A 22 -7.15 4.80 16.23
C ALA A 22 -7.35 5.30 14.79
N HIS A 23 -6.28 5.34 14.00
CA HIS A 23 -6.33 5.78 12.60
C HIS A 23 -7.13 4.82 11.71
N PHE A 24 -6.88 3.52 11.83
CA PHE A 24 -7.52 2.51 10.98
C PHE A 24 -8.96 2.18 11.41
N GLY A 25 -9.26 2.21 12.71
CA GLY A 25 -10.63 2.04 13.20
C GLY A 25 -11.15 0.59 13.28
N PHE A 26 -10.41 -0.41 12.79
CA PHE A 26 -10.77 -1.83 12.92
C PHE A 26 -10.23 -2.50 14.21
N GLY A 27 -9.59 -1.73 15.09
CA GLY A 27 -9.17 -2.18 16.42
C GLY A 27 -7.90 -3.04 16.47
N LEU A 28 -7.24 -3.28 15.33
CA LEU A 28 -5.99 -4.03 15.22
C LEU A 28 -4.94 -3.26 14.42
N VAL A 29 -3.66 -3.60 14.61
CA VAL A 29 -2.55 -3.04 13.83
C VAL A 29 -2.31 -3.91 12.59
N PRO A 30 -2.29 -3.34 11.36
CA PRO A 30 -1.96 -4.10 10.16
C PRO A 30 -0.59 -4.78 10.26
N ASP A 31 -0.52 -6.03 9.84
CA ASP A 31 0.65 -6.90 10.02
C ASP A 31 1.94 -6.32 9.44
N VAL A 32 1.84 -5.57 8.35
CA VAL A 32 2.98 -4.89 7.70
C VAL A 32 3.79 -4.02 8.66
N PHE A 33 3.13 -3.29 9.57
CA PHE A 33 3.81 -2.43 10.52
C PHE A 33 4.55 -3.23 11.60
N LYS A 34 4.03 -4.42 11.95
CA LYS A 34 4.65 -5.29 12.96
C LYS A 34 6.05 -5.77 12.52
N LEU A 35 6.35 -5.79 11.21
CA LEU A 35 7.63 -6.26 10.66
C LEU A 35 8.85 -5.50 11.19
N VAL A 36 8.70 -4.23 11.57
CA VAL A 36 9.78 -3.37 12.09
C VAL A 36 9.61 -3.01 13.56
N SER A 37 8.65 -3.61 14.24
CA SER A 37 8.20 -3.25 15.60
C SER A 37 9.23 -3.45 16.72
N THR A 38 10.25 -4.27 16.50
CA THR A 38 11.39 -4.44 17.43
C THR A 38 12.29 -3.19 17.49
N ARG A 39 12.12 -2.25 16.55
CA ARG A 39 12.82 -0.97 16.47
C ARG A 39 11.81 0.16 16.33
N PRO A 40 11.36 0.79 17.44
CA PRO A 40 10.33 1.83 17.40
C PRO A 40 10.66 3.00 16.48
N SER A 41 11.94 3.34 16.30
CA SER A 41 12.38 4.37 15.35
C SER A 41 12.10 3.99 13.90
N TYR A 42 12.23 2.72 13.53
CA TYR A 42 11.91 2.24 12.18
C TYR A 42 10.40 2.15 11.98
N LEU A 43 9.67 1.68 13.01
CA LEU A 43 8.21 1.69 13.03
C LEU A 43 7.66 3.10 12.82
N LYS A 44 8.25 4.10 13.47
CA LYS A 44 7.86 5.51 13.28
C LYS A 44 8.09 5.98 11.85
N VAL A 45 9.26 5.70 11.26
CA VAL A 45 9.52 6.06 9.85
C VAL A 45 8.54 5.39 8.90
N PHE A 46 8.23 4.11 9.12
CA PHE A 46 7.23 3.42 8.32
C PHE A 46 5.85 4.06 8.50
N TRP A 47 5.45 4.34 9.72
CA TRP A 47 4.16 4.97 10.02
C TRP A 47 4.01 6.35 9.38
N ASP A 48 5.02 7.22 9.55
CA ASP A 48 5.04 8.55 8.92
C ASP A 48 5.01 8.43 7.39
N GLY A 49 5.73 7.45 6.83
CA GLY A 49 5.72 7.14 5.41
C GLY A 49 4.34 6.73 4.89
N TYR A 50 3.60 5.89 5.63
CA TYR A 50 2.22 5.55 5.30
C TYR A 50 1.32 6.80 5.29
N ARG A 51 1.39 7.60 6.35
CA ARG A 51 0.59 8.82 6.49
C ARG A 51 0.88 9.84 5.39
N SER A 52 2.16 9.98 5.01
CA SER A 52 2.56 10.87 3.92
C SER A 52 1.96 10.49 2.55
N VAL A 53 1.54 9.24 2.39
CA VAL A 53 0.83 8.80 1.18
C VAL A 53 -0.67 8.99 1.37
N PHE A 54 -1.26 8.44 2.44
CA PHE A 54 -2.71 8.23 2.51
C PHE A 54 -3.55 9.25 3.31
N ASP A 55 -2.94 10.16 4.08
CA ASP A 55 -3.69 11.13 4.88
C ASP A 55 -4.28 12.25 4.01
N GLU A 56 -3.43 13.16 3.53
CA GLU A 56 -3.81 14.31 2.71
C GLU A 56 -2.96 14.36 1.44
N GLY A 57 -3.41 15.10 0.43
CA GLY A 57 -2.64 15.30 -0.79
C GLY A 57 -3.47 15.76 -1.99
N PHE A 58 -2.82 15.76 -3.15
CA PHE A 58 -3.35 16.21 -4.43
C PHE A 58 -3.98 15.09 -5.27
N LEU A 59 -3.56 13.84 -5.05
CA LEU A 59 -4.22 12.67 -5.61
C LEU A 59 -5.31 12.15 -4.67
N ASP A 60 -6.44 11.76 -5.25
CA ASP A 60 -7.48 11.03 -4.52
C ASP A 60 -6.91 9.74 -3.94
N ARG A 61 -7.38 9.38 -2.75
CA ARG A 61 -6.91 8.15 -2.06
C ARG A 61 -7.04 6.91 -2.94
N GLY A 62 -8.11 6.77 -3.71
CA GLY A 62 -8.29 5.64 -4.62
C GLY A 62 -7.21 5.54 -5.70
N VAL A 63 -6.69 6.66 -6.21
CA VAL A 63 -5.57 6.66 -7.16
C VAL A 63 -4.28 6.20 -6.46
N LYS A 64 -4.04 6.64 -5.22
CA LYS A 64 -2.87 6.25 -4.43
C LYS A 64 -2.88 4.76 -4.08
N GLU A 65 -4.03 4.24 -3.64
CA GLU A 65 -4.24 2.81 -3.37
C GLU A 65 -4.07 1.96 -4.65
N LEU A 66 -4.52 2.47 -5.80
CA LEU A 66 -4.32 1.82 -7.09
C LEU A 66 -2.84 1.78 -7.51
N ILE A 67 -2.10 2.89 -7.37
CA ILE A 67 -0.65 2.91 -7.64
C ILE A 67 0.06 1.91 -6.72
N ALA A 68 -0.31 1.87 -5.43
CA ALA A 68 0.23 0.93 -4.45
C ALA A 68 0.03 -0.54 -4.86
N ALA A 69 -1.21 -0.92 -5.18
CA ALA A 69 -1.56 -2.25 -5.64
C ALA A 69 -0.84 -2.61 -6.95
N PHE A 70 -0.75 -1.65 -7.87
CA PHE A 70 -0.09 -1.85 -9.15
C PHE A 70 1.42 -2.06 -9.01
N VAL A 71 2.10 -1.26 -8.17
CA VAL A 71 3.53 -1.47 -7.87
C VAL A 71 3.76 -2.83 -7.22
N ALA A 72 2.91 -3.21 -6.26
CA ALA A 72 2.96 -4.51 -5.62
C ALA A 72 2.84 -5.66 -6.63
N ARG A 73 1.90 -5.56 -7.57
CA ARG A 73 1.73 -6.51 -8.67
C ARG A 73 2.98 -6.60 -9.55
N GLU A 74 3.56 -5.47 -9.93
CA GLU A 74 4.75 -5.43 -10.81
C GLU A 74 5.99 -6.11 -10.19
N VAL A 75 6.04 -6.26 -8.86
CA VAL A 75 7.11 -6.97 -8.14
C VAL A 75 6.65 -8.25 -7.43
N SER A 76 5.43 -8.71 -7.71
CA SER A 76 4.84 -9.94 -7.17
C SER A 76 4.69 -10.00 -5.63
N CYS A 77 4.52 -8.85 -4.95
CA CYS A 77 4.18 -8.84 -3.52
C CYS A 77 2.69 -9.18 -3.31
N GLY A 78 2.38 -10.47 -3.12
CA GLY A 78 1.00 -10.95 -2.96
C GLY A 78 0.26 -10.33 -1.78
N TYR A 79 0.90 -10.24 -0.61
CA TYR A 79 0.34 -9.58 0.58
C TYR A 79 -0.06 -8.14 0.29
N CYS A 80 0.81 -7.40 -0.41
CA CYS A 80 0.58 -5.99 -0.70
C CYS A 80 -0.59 -5.81 -1.69
N VAL A 81 -0.69 -6.68 -2.72
CA VAL A 81 -1.82 -6.67 -3.65
C VAL A 81 -3.13 -6.88 -2.88
N GLU A 82 -3.20 -7.92 -2.05
CA GLU A 82 -4.39 -8.24 -1.26
C GLU A 82 -4.79 -7.08 -0.33
N ALA A 83 -3.82 -6.49 0.38
CA ALA A 83 -4.05 -5.38 1.29
C ALA A 83 -4.64 -4.15 0.58
N HIS A 84 -4.07 -3.75 -0.56
CA HIS A 84 -4.51 -2.55 -1.27
C HIS A 84 -5.81 -2.77 -2.06
N VAL A 85 -6.06 -3.99 -2.54
CA VAL A 85 -7.38 -4.36 -3.09
C VAL A 85 -8.48 -4.26 -2.03
N LEU A 86 -8.21 -4.70 -0.80
CA LEU A 86 -9.15 -4.55 0.32
C LEU A 86 -9.47 -3.06 0.58
N PHE A 87 -8.46 -2.19 0.60
CA PHE A 87 -8.69 -0.75 0.77
C PHE A 87 -9.45 -0.12 -0.40
N LEU A 88 -9.17 -0.53 -1.64
CA LEU A 88 -9.92 -0.09 -2.82
C LEU A 88 -11.40 -0.49 -2.73
N ASP A 89 -11.69 -1.70 -2.28
CA ASP A 89 -13.07 -2.18 -2.05
C ASP A 89 -13.77 -1.36 -0.96
N MET A 90 -13.10 -1.10 0.17
CA MET A 90 -13.64 -0.31 1.28
C MET A 90 -14.04 1.13 0.89
N ILE A 91 -13.37 1.72 -0.10
CA ILE A 91 -13.68 3.07 -0.60
C ILE A 91 -14.62 3.06 -1.83
N GLY A 92 -15.14 1.89 -2.22
CA GLY A 92 -16.11 1.75 -3.30
C GLY A 92 -15.54 1.84 -4.71
N ALA A 93 -14.30 1.39 -4.93
CA ALA A 93 -13.73 1.28 -6.27
C ALA A 93 -14.50 0.28 -7.16
N ASP A 94 -14.28 0.33 -8.49
CA ASP A 94 -14.91 -0.63 -9.42
C ASP A 94 -14.52 -2.07 -9.02
N PRO A 95 -15.47 -2.97 -8.76
CA PRO A 95 -15.19 -4.33 -8.29
C PRO A 95 -14.40 -5.16 -9.31
N ARG A 96 -14.38 -4.77 -10.59
CA ARG A 96 -13.55 -5.41 -11.62
C ARG A 96 -12.07 -5.08 -11.47
N LEU A 97 -11.72 -4.00 -10.76
CA LEU A 97 -10.35 -3.53 -10.61
C LEU A 97 -9.46 -4.57 -9.93
N ALA A 98 -9.99 -5.29 -8.93
CA ALA A 98 -9.29 -6.38 -8.25
C ALA A 98 -8.83 -7.46 -9.24
N ALA A 99 -9.76 -7.99 -10.05
CA ALA A 99 -9.44 -8.99 -11.06
C ALA A 99 -8.49 -8.42 -12.13
N CYS A 100 -8.73 -7.20 -12.61
CA CYS A 100 -7.89 -6.57 -13.62
C CYS A 100 -6.45 -6.30 -13.14
N LEU A 101 -6.25 -6.00 -11.85
CA LEU A 101 -4.92 -5.83 -11.28
C LEU A 101 -4.08 -7.10 -11.40
N GLU A 102 -4.70 -8.29 -11.35
CA GLU A 102 -3.98 -9.56 -11.46
C GLU A 102 -3.63 -9.93 -12.90
N ILE A 103 -4.59 -9.78 -13.83
CA ILE A 103 -4.51 -10.41 -15.17
C ILE A 103 -4.43 -9.42 -16.34
N SER A 104 -4.79 -8.15 -16.16
CA SER A 104 -4.96 -7.22 -17.27
C SER A 104 -3.71 -6.40 -17.55
N ASP A 105 -3.49 -6.07 -18.82
CA ASP A 105 -2.58 -4.99 -19.20
C ASP A 105 -3.16 -3.63 -18.80
N ILE A 106 -2.29 -2.62 -18.69
CA ILE A 106 -2.68 -1.26 -18.25
C ILE A 106 -3.82 -0.72 -19.12
N ASP A 107 -3.79 -0.96 -20.44
CA ASP A 107 -4.76 -0.44 -21.40
C ASP A 107 -6.18 -0.97 -21.17
N ASP A 108 -6.30 -2.17 -20.59
CA ASP A 108 -7.58 -2.84 -20.33
C ASP A 108 -8.12 -2.56 -18.91
N MET A 109 -7.38 -1.83 -18.07
CA MET A 109 -7.81 -1.53 -16.71
C MET A 109 -9.04 -0.59 -16.73
N PRO A 110 -10.06 -0.85 -15.87
CA PRO A 110 -11.31 -0.10 -15.81
C PRO A 110 -11.15 1.24 -15.07
N VAL A 111 -10.18 2.04 -15.50
CA VAL A 111 -9.83 3.35 -14.94
C VAL A 111 -9.74 4.40 -16.04
N PRO A 112 -9.83 5.71 -15.72
CA PRO A 112 -9.67 6.76 -16.71
C PRO A 112 -8.34 6.65 -17.47
N ALA A 113 -8.33 7.10 -18.73
CA ALA A 113 -7.13 7.09 -19.56
C ALA A 113 -5.96 7.86 -18.91
N ALA A 114 -6.26 8.99 -18.26
CA ALA A 114 -5.27 9.76 -17.51
C ALA A 114 -4.65 8.95 -16.36
N THR A 115 -5.45 8.16 -15.62
CA THR A 115 -4.97 7.29 -14.54
C THR A 115 -4.05 6.19 -15.07
N ARG A 116 -4.31 5.66 -16.27
CA ARG A 116 -3.41 4.70 -16.92
C ARG A 116 -2.02 5.26 -17.15
N GLU A 117 -1.87 6.56 -17.46
CA GLU A 117 -0.55 7.19 -17.57
C GLU A 117 0.22 7.20 -16.24
N LEU A 118 -0.46 7.40 -15.10
CA LEU A 118 0.16 7.27 -13.78
C LEU A 118 0.66 5.84 -13.53
N LEU A 119 -0.09 4.82 -13.98
CA LEU A 119 0.36 3.42 -13.86
C LEU A 119 1.56 3.12 -14.76
N ARG A 120 1.63 3.72 -15.95
CA ARG A 120 2.83 3.62 -16.80
C ARG A 120 4.04 4.27 -16.15
N LEU A 121 3.88 5.44 -15.51
CA LEU A 121 4.93 6.06 -14.71
C LEU A 121 5.33 5.14 -13.54
N ALA A 122 4.38 4.59 -12.80
CA ALA A 122 4.65 3.69 -11.68
C ALA A 122 5.43 2.43 -12.14
N ARG A 123 5.05 1.81 -13.26
CA ARG A 123 5.82 0.72 -13.89
C ARG A 123 7.25 1.15 -14.21
N ARG A 124 7.42 2.32 -14.83
CA ARG A 124 8.74 2.85 -15.19
C ARG A 124 9.60 3.09 -13.96
N ILE A 125 9.05 3.67 -12.88
CA ILE A 125 9.76 3.85 -11.61
C ILE A 125 10.18 2.50 -11.01
N THR A 126 9.29 1.51 -11.03
CA THR A 126 9.55 0.19 -10.45
C THR A 126 10.70 -0.55 -11.13
N HIS A 127 10.77 -0.52 -12.47
CA HIS A 127 11.74 -1.32 -13.23
C HIS A 127 12.93 -0.53 -13.79
N GLU A 128 12.71 0.74 -14.12
CA GLU A 128 13.63 1.54 -14.92
C GLU A 128 13.68 3.02 -14.46
N ALA A 129 13.59 3.32 -13.16
CA ALA A 129 13.53 4.70 -12.63
C ALA A 129 14.63 5.62 -13.18
N TYR A 130 15.83 5.08 -13.41
CA TYR A 130 16.96 5.82 -13.99
C TYR A 130 16.73 6.32 -15.42
N ARG A 131 15.69 5.83 -16.10
CA ARG A 131 15.28 6.27 -17.44
C ARG A 131 14.14 7.27 -17.40
N THR A 132 13.50 7.52 -16.26
CA THR A 132 12.41 8.51 -16.15
C THR A 132 12.94 9.90 -16.53
N GLY A 133 12.20 10.64 -17.36
CA GLY A 133 12.62 11.96 -17.81
C GLY A 133 11.47 12.86 -18.24
N GLN A 134 11.81 14.02 -18.79
CA GLN A 134 10.83 15.09 -19.10
C GLN A 134 9.65 14.61 -19.95
N ALA A 135 9.89 13.75 -20.95
CA ALA A 135 8.84 13.20 -21.80
C ALA A 135 7.81 12.32 -21.05
N ASP A 136 8.16 11.74 -19.89
CA ASP A 136 7.19 11.06 -19.04
C ASP A 136 6.27 12.08 -18.35
N PHE A 137 6.82 13.20 -17.88
CA PHE A 137 6.07 14.25 -17.20
C PHE A 137 5.19 15.05 -18.16
N ASP A 138 5.69 15.36 -19.36
CA ASP A 138 4.92 16.07 -20.39
C ASP A 138 3.65 15.28 -20.77
N ARG A 139 3.77 13.95 -20.95
CA ARG A 139 2.62 13.07 -21.23
C ARG A 139 1.57 13.07 -20.11
N LEU A 140 2.01 13.14 -18.86
CA LEU A 140 1.12 13.22 -17.71
C LEU A 140 0.38 14.56 -17.66
N LYS A 141 1.09 15.65 -17.94
CA LYS A 141 0.50 17.00 -18.04
C LYS A 141 -0.50 17.11 -19.19
N GLU A 142 -0.17 16.56 -20.35
CA GLU A 142 -1.08 16.46 -21.50
C GLU A 142 -2.34 15.64 -21.16
N SER A 143 -2.23 14.70 -20.22
CA SER A 143 -3.35 13.89 -19.72
C SER A 143 -4.14 14.57 -18.58
N GLY A 144 -3.74 15.77 -18.17
CA GLY A 144 -4.46 16.60 -17.20
C GLY A 144 -3.95 16.53 -15.76
N TRP A 145 -2.81 15.89 -15.49
CA TRP A 145 -2.20 15.88 -14.16
C TRP A 145 -1.30 17.10 -13.95
N ASP A 146 -1.39 17.74 -12.79
CA ASP A 146 -0.47 18.83 -12.40
C ASP A 146 0.84 18.33 -11.79
N ASP A 147 1.76 19.25 -11.51
CA ASP A 147 3.09 18.92 -10.98
C ASP A 147 3.02 18.28 -9.59
N GLU A 148 2.11 18.74 -8.75
CA GLU A 148 1.89 18.23 -7.40
C GLU A 148 1.36 16.79 -7.41
N GLN A 149 0.39 16.49 -8.28
CA GLN A 149 -0.15 15.15 -8.51
C GLN A 149 0.89 14.19 -9.08
N ILE A 150 1.71 14.66 -10.02
CA ILE A 150 2.82 13.85 -10.57
C ILE A 150 3.84 13.53 -9.48
N LEU A 151 4.23 14.50 -8.66
CA LEU A 151 5.15 14.28 -7.55
C LEU A 151 4.59 13.29 -6.53
N GLU A 152 3.30 13.38 -6.20
CA GLU A 152 2.65 12.41 -5.32
C GLU A 152 2.60 11.00 -5.89
N ALA A 153 2.39 10.84 -7.20
CA ALA A 153 2.45 9.54 -7.85
C ALA A 153 3.86 8.94 -7.78
N ILE A 154 4.90 9.77 -7.99
CA ILE A 154 6.31 9.36 -7.84
C ILE A 154 6.58 8.92 -6.40
N TRP A 155 6.18 9.75 -5.43
CA TRP A 155 6.35 9.47 -4.00
C TRP A 155 5.67 8.16 -3.60
N THR A 156 4.41 7.99 -3.99
CA THR A 156 3.63 6.76 -3.74
C THR A 156 4.35 5.54 -4.33
N ALA A 157 4.75 5.61 -5.61
CA ALA A 157 5.44 4.49 -6.25
C ALA A 157 6.79 4.15 -5.57
N CYS A 158 7.55 5.15 -5.13
CA CYS A 158 8.81 4.95 -4.41
C CYS A 158 8.58 4.31 -3.03
N GLN A 159 7.61 4.82 -2.28
CA GLN A 159 7.22 4.27 -0.98
C GLN A 159 6.82 2.81 -1.11
N PHE A 160 6.00 2.46 -2.11
CA PHE A 160 5.58 1.08 -2.31
C PHE A 160 6.69 0.17 -2.83
N ASN A 161 7.62 0.67 -3.62
CA ASN A 161 8.83 -0.08 -3.96
C ASN A 161 9.66 -0.43 -2.72
N TRP A 162 9.72 0.44 -1.72
CA TRP A 162 10.38 0.15 -0.46
C TRP A 162 9.57 -0.83 0.42
N VAL A 163 8.25 -0.60 0.57
CA VAL A 163 7.37 -1.45 1.39
C VAL A 163 7.32 -2.88 0.87
N THR A 164 7.12 -3.10 -0.43
CA THR A 164 7.02 -4.45 -1.01
C THR A 164 8.28 -5.27 -0.75
N ARG A 165 9.46 -4.66 -0.92
CA ARG A 165 10.75 -5.30 -0.61
C ARG A 165 10.88 -5.65 0.87
N MET A 166 10.41 -4.78 1.77
CA MET A 166 10.39 -5.06 3.20
C MET A 166 9.46 -6.24 3.54
N VAL A 167 8.28 -6.29 2.93
CA VAL A 167 7.28 -7.36 3.12
C VAL A 167 7.82 -8.71 2.67
N ASP A 168 8.30 -8.78 1.42
CA ASP A 168 8.79 -10.02 0.83
C ASP A 168 10.05 -10.51 1.56
N ALA A 169 11.00 -9.61 1.87
CA ALA A 169 12.21 -9.97 2.61
C ALA A 169 11.92 -10.46 4.04
N ALA A 170 10.83 -9.98 4.67
CA ALA A 170 10.44 -10.42 6.00
C ALA A 170 9.59 -11.70 6.02
N GLY A 171 9.11 -12.15 4.86
CA GLY A 171 8.31 -13.37 4.70
C GLY A 171 6.84 -13.23 5.12
N LEU A 172 6.26 -12.04 4.92
CA LEU A 172 4.84 -11.80 5.17
C LEU A 172 4.04 -12.06 3.87
N VAL A 173 3.20 -13.10 3.86
CA VAL A 173 2.55 -13.61 2.64
C VAL A 173 1.03 -13.54 2.67
N ALA A 174 0.39 -13.30 3.82
CA ALA A 174 -1.06 -13.26 3.95
C ALA A 174 -1.53 -12.24 4.99
N LEU A 175 -2.71 -11.66 4.77
CA LEU A 175 -3.38 -10.81 5.76
C LEU A 175 -3.69 -11.64 7.03
N GLY A 176 -3.37 -11.08 8.20
CA GLY A 176 -3.61 -11.75 9.49
C GLY A 176 -2.57 -12.82 9.86
N GLN A 177 -1.51 -13.02 9.08
CA GLN A 177 -0.41 -13.93 9.43
C GLN A 177 0.22 -13.61 10.80
N LEU A 178 0.22 -12.34 11.21
CA LEU A 178 0.73 -11.88 12.50
C LEU A 178 -0.39 -11.44 13.46
N ALA A 179 -1.62 -11.88 13.21
CA ALA A 179 -2.72 -11.69 14.15
C ALA A 179 -2.44 -12.46 15.45
N GLU A 180 -2.73 -11.83 16.59
CA GLU A 180 -2.73 -12.55 17.86
C GLU A 180 -3.96 -13.48 17.91
N PRO A 181 -3.84 -14.67 18.53
CA PRO A 181 -5.01 -15.48 18.81
C PRO A 181 -6.01 -14.64 19.60
N GLY A 182 -7.23 -14.51 19.08
CA GLY A 182 -8.32 -13.95 19.87
C GLY A 182 -8.51 -14.75 21.17
N PRO A 183 -9.20 -14.20 22.19
CA PRO A 183 -9.59 -14.99 23.35
C PRO A 183 -10.27 -16.27 22.86
N ALA A 184 -9.81 -17.43 23.36
CA ALA A 184 -10.24 -18.75 22.88
C ALA A 184 -11.78 -18.80 22.74
N GLY A 185 -12.30 -18.84 21.51
CA GLY A 185 -13.75 -18.93 21.27
C GLY A 185 -14.32 -18.25 20.02
N SER A 186 -13.55 -17.51 19.23
CA SER A 186 -14.03 -16.95 17.96
C SER A 186 -13.28 -17.55 16.78
N ALA A 187 -13.76 -18.68 16.28
CA ALA A 187 -13.38 -19.17 14.96
C ALA A 187 -13.91 -18.19 13.91
N PRO A 188 -13.13 -17.79 12.88
CA PRO A 188 -13.68 -17.09 11.74
C PRO A 188 -14.60 -18.08 11.00
N GLY A 189 -15.88 -17.75 10.94
CA GLY A 189 -16.85 -18.49 10.16
C GLY A 189 -16.44 -18.45 8.70
N ALA A 190 -16.23 -19.63 8.11
CA ALA A 190 -16.29 -19.80 6.66
C ALA A 190 -17.71 -19.42 6.22
N GLY A 191 -17.87 -18.21 5.70
CA GLY A 191 -19.06 -17.79 4.96
C GLY A 191 -18.99 -18.41 3.58
N GLY A 192 -20.02 -19.19 3.23
CA GLY A 192 -20.13 -19.95 1.98
C GLY A 192 -20.70 -19.19 0.81
#